data_AF-X1DP60-F1
#
_entry.id   AF-X1DP60-F1
#
_cell.length_a   1.000
_cell.length_b   1.000
_cell.length_c   1.000
_cell.angle_alpha   90.00
_cell.angle_beta   90.00
_cell.angle_gamma   90.00
#
_symmetry.space_group_name_H-M   'P 1'
#
loop_
_entity.id
_entity.type
_entity.pdbx_description
1 polymer ?
#
loop_
_entity_poly.entity_id
_entity_poly.type
_entity_poly.pdbx_seq_one_letter_code
_entity_poly.pdbx_strand_id
1 'polypeptide(L)'
;MNRKKEIRQTDRMSDIGFRSMTLMYKFVDFFYPFDKRVKMLNIKEGFTVIDYGCGPGRYVGSVSQLVGENGKVYAVDIHRL
;
A
#
# COMPACT_ATOMS: atom_id res chain seq x y z
N MET A 1 21.46 -23.06 6.41
CA MET A 1 22.43 -22.56 5.43
C MET A 1 21.70 -21.99 4.22
N ASN A 2 21.80 -20.67 4.02
CA ASN A 2 21.33 -19.81 2.93
C ASN A 2 20.36 -20.36 1.86
N ARG A 3 19.05 -20.12 2.05
CA ARG A 3 18.14 -19.90 0.92
C ARG A 3 18.18 -18.42 0.55
N LYS A 4 19.07 -18.01 -0.37
CA LYS A 4 18.86 -16.75 -1.08
C LYS A 4 17.58 -16.92 -1.90
N LYS A 5 16.47 -16.32 -1.46
CA LYS A 5 15.27 -16.19 -2.30
C LYS A 5 15.69 -15.33 -3.48
N GLU A 6 15.87 -15.95 -4.63
CA GLU A 6 16.07 -15.27 -5.90
C GLU A 6 14.81 -14.45 -6.18
N ILE A 7 14.91 -13.12 -6.03
CA ILE A 7 13.80 -12.22 -6.35
C ILE A 7 13.65 -12.30 -7.87
N ARG A 8 12.58 -12.93 -8.35
CA ARG A 8 12.33 -13.02 -9.79
C ARG A 8 12.19 -11.60 -10.35
N GLN A 9 13.05 -11.26 -11.29
CA GLN A 9 13.06 -9.94 -11.93
C GLN A 9 11.73 -9.61 -12.64
N THR A 10 10.98 -10.63 -13.04
CA THR A 10 9.67 -10.53 -13.71
C THR A 10 8.58 -9.88 -12.87
N ASP A 11 8.77 -9.81 -11.55
CA ASP A 11 7.69 -9.40 -10.65
C ASP A 11 7.63 -7.88 -10.44
N ARG A 12 8.64 -7.14 -10.93
CA ARG A 12 8.73 -5.68 -10.76
C ARG A 12 8.32 -4.95 -12.03
N MET A 13 7.33 -4.07 -11.90
CA MET A 13 7.01 -3.07 -12.91
C MET A 13 8.21 -2.14 -13.16
N SER A 14 8.30 -1.56 -14.36
CA SER A 14 9.28 -0.53 -14.66
C SER A 14 9.00 0.77 -13.91
N ASP A 15 10.03 1.56 -13.63
CA ASP A 15 9.92 2.85 -12.92
C ASP A 15 8.95 3.84 -13.61
N ILE A 16 8.97 3.87 -14.95
CA ILE A 16 8.07 4.72 -15.74
C ILE A 16 6.62 4.21 -15.61
N GLY A 17 6.43 2.90 -15.61
CA GLY A 17 5.12 2.28 -15.37
C GLY A 17 4.60 2.62 -13.98
N PHE A 18 5.45 2.49 -12.97
CA PHE A 18 5.11 2.81 -11.58
C PHE A 18 4.75 4.28 -11.38
N ARG A 19 5.51 5.20 -11.98
CA ARG A 19 5.21 6.64 -11.95
C ARG A 19 3.89 6.96 -12.65
N SER A 20 3.66 6.36 -13.82
CA SER A 20 2.40 6.52 -14.56
C SER A 20 1.21 6.01 -13.75
N MET A 21 1.33 4.83 -13.13
CA MET A 21 0.31 4.27 -12.24
C MET A 21 0.06 5.18 -11.03
N THR A 22 1.12 5.69 -10.40
CA THR A 22 1.01 6.60 -9.25
C THR A 22 0.27 7.88 -9.61
N LEU A 23 0.57 8.46 -10.78
CA LEU A 23 -0.13 9.64 -11.29
C LEU A 23 -1.61 9.33 -11.55
N MET A 24 -1.90 8.20 -12.21
CA MET A 24 -3.27 7.75 -12.46
C MET A 24 -4.05 7.55 -11.16
N TYR A 25 -3.46 6.96 -10.12
CA TYR A 25 -4.11 6.80 -8.81
C TYR A 25 -4.49 8.15 -8.19
N LYS A 26 -3.61 9.16 -8.26
CA LYS A 26 -3.94 10.51 -7.79
C LYS A 26 -5.13 11.10 -8.54
N PHE A 27 -5.20 10.92 -9.86
CA PHE A 27 -6.37 11.33 -10.64
C PHE A 27 -7.63 10.58 -10.22
N VAL A 28 -7.57 9.25 -10.07
CA VAL A 28 -8.72 8.45 -9.63
C VAL A 28 -9.19 8.87 -8.24
N ASP A 29 -8.29 9.09 -7.29
CA ASP A 29 -8.62 9.52 -5.93
C ASP A 29 -9.25 10.91 -5.90
N PHE A 30 -8.84 11.79 -6.81
CA PHE A 30 -9.46 13.10 -6.97
C PHE A 30 -10.93 13.01 -7.41
N PHE A 31 -11.26 12.10 -8.33
CA PHE A 31 -12.64 11.94 -8.81
C PHE A 31 -13.50 10.99 -7.96
N TYR A 32 -12.89 10.04 -7.25
CA TYR A 32 -13.58 9.01 -6.48
C TYR A 32 -13.00 8.89 -5.07
N PRO A 33 -13.46 9.73 -4.12
CA PRO A 33 -12.90 9.81 -2.78
C PRO A 33 -12.91 8.46 -2.06
N PHE A 34 -11.73 8.14 -1.55
CA PHE A 34 -11.29 6.80 -1.14
C PHE A 34 -11.92 6.29 0.17
N ASP A 35 -12.44 7.19 1.01
CA ASP A 35 -12.93 6.91 2.36
C ASP A 35 -13.99 5.79 2.44
N LYS A 36 -14.77 5.60 1.38
CA LYS A 36 -15.79 4.54 1.33
C LYS A 36 -15.18 3.14 1.23
N ARG A 37 -14.01 2.99 0.60
CA ARG A 37 -13.36 1.68 0.41
C ARG A 37 -12.73 1.16 1.70
N VAL A 38 -12.04 2.03 2.44
CA VAL A 38 -11.39 1.64 3.71
C VAL A 38 -12.41 1.28 4.78
N LYS A 39 -13.55 1.98 4.82
CA LYS A 39 -14.62 1.68 5.78
C LYS A 39 -15.14 0.25 5.68
N MET A 40 -15.10 -0.37 4.50
CA MET A 40 -15.50 -1.76 4.31
C MET A 40 -14.53 -2.77 4.95
N LEU A 41 -13.28 -2.37 5.24
CA LEU A 41 -12.27 -3.25 5.83
C LEU A 41 -12.48 -3.48 7.34
N ASN A 42 -13.42 -2.75 7.97
CA ASN A 42 -13.76 -2.87 9.40
C ASN A 42 -12.53 -2.85 10.34
N ILE A 43 -11.53 -2.03 9.97
CA ILE A 43 -10.30 -1.84 10.76
C ILE A 43 -10.67 -1.08 12.03
N LYS A 44 -10.14 -1.55 13.16
CA LYS A 44 -10.39 -0.97 14.48
C LYS A 44 -9.10 -0.45 15.10
N GLU A 45 -9.25 0.41 16.08
CA GLU A 45 -8.14 0.90 16.89
C GLU A 45 -7.36 -0.26 17.53
N GLY A 46 -6.04 -0.13 17.59
CA GLY A 46 -5.11 -1.14 18.11
C GLY A 46 -4.79 -2.27 17.14
N PHE A 47 -5.39 -2.32 15.96
CA PHE A 47 -5.09 -3.39 14.99
C PHE A 47 -3.66 -3.30 14.46
N THR A 48 -3.09 -4.47 14.17
CA THR A 48 -1.87 -4.60 13.36
C THR A 48 -2.26 -5.03 11.96
N VAL A 49 -2.02 -4.17 10.97
CA VAL A 49 -2.43 -4.35 9.58
C VAL A 49 -1.20 -4.42 8.67
N ILE A 50 -1.26 -5.25 7.63
CA ILE A 50 -0.28 -5.29 6.54
C ILE A 50 -0.93 -4.88 5.23
N ASP A 51 -0.35 -3.87 4.56
CA ASP A 51 -0.70 -3.46 3.20
C ASP A 51 0.34 -4.06 2.25
N TYR A 52 0.00 -5.21 1.66
CA TYR A 52 0.89 -5.96 0.81
C TYR A 52 0.76 -5.53 -0.65
N GLY A 53 1.86 -5.15 -1.28
CA GLY A 53 1.84 -4.47 -2.58
C GLY A 53 1.32 -3.04 -2.43
N CYS A 54 1.78 -2.31 -1.41
CA CYS A 54 1.26 -0.98 -1.08
C CYS A 54 1.50 0.07 -2.18
N GLY A 55 2.38 -0.23 -3.15
CA GLY A 55 2.82 0.66 -4.21
C GLY A 55 3.29 1.99 -3.65
N PRO A 56 2.74 3.14 -4.08
CA PRO A 56 3.10 4.46 -3.55
C PRO A 56 2.56 4.73 -2.13
N GLY A 57 2.01 3.74 -1.44
CA GLY A 57 1.46 3.89 -0.09
C GLY A 57 0.07 4.50 -0.04
N ARG A 58 -0.75 4.27 -1.08
CA ARG A 58 -2.07 4.92 -1.29
C ARG A 58 -3.00 4.77 -0.07
N TYR A 59 -2.92 3.67 0.66
CA TYR A 59 -3.85 3.33 1.76
C TYR A 59 -3.24 3.51 3.16
N VAL A 60 -1.92 3.68 3.24
CA VAL A 60 -1.17 3.65 4.50
C VAL A 60 -1.63 4.77 5.43
N GLY A 61 -1.84 5.98 4.92
CA GLY A 61 -2.28 7.12 5.73
C GLY A 61 -3.66 6.90 6.37
N SER A 62 -4.67 6.52 5.58
CA SER A 62 -6.03 6.28 6.08
C SER A 62 -6.07 5.08 7.03
N VAL A 63 -5.37 4.00 6.72
CA VAL A 63 -5.30 2.82 7.59
C VAL A 63 -4.57 3.17 8.90
N SER A 64 -3.50 3.96 8.84
CA SER A 64 -2.78 4.42 10.04
C SER A 64 -3.67 5.25 10.96
N GLN A 65 -4.55 6.07 10.42
CA GLN A 65 -5.51 6.83 11.22
C GLN A 65 -6.55 5.91 11.90
N LEU A 66 -7.02 4.86 11.20
CA LEU A 66 -8.01 3.93 11.74
C LEU A 66 -7.46 3.03 12.85
N VAL A 67 -6.21 2.57 12.73
CA VAL A 67 -5.59 1.72 13.77
C VAL A 67 -5.18 2.52 15.00
N GLY A 68 -5.09 3.85 14.91
CA GLY A 68 -4.77 4.74 16.04
C GLY A 68 -3.35 4.57 16.58
N GLU A 69 -3.04 5.28 17.68
CA GLU A 69 -1.69 5.34 18.26
C GLU A 69 -1.19 3.99 18.79
N ASN A 70 -2.11 3.14 19.24
CA ASN A 70 -1.81 1.79 19.74
C ASN A 70 -1.75 0.73 18.64
N GLY A 71 -2.07 1.10 17.41
CA GLY A 71 -2.06 0.21 16.25
C GLY A 71 -0.73 0.24 15.48
N LYS A 72 -0.61 -0.61 14.47
CA LYS A 72 0.56 -0.63 13.59
C LYS A 72 0.18 -0.98 12.16
N VAL A 73 0.80 -0.29 11.20
CA VAL A 73 0.66 -0.58 9.77
C VAL A 73 2.01 -0.93 9.19
N TYR A 74 2.09 -2.09 8.55
CA TYR A 74 3.24 -2.50 7.76
C TYR A 74 2.92 -2.33 6.28
N ALA A 75 3.52 -1.32 5.64
CA ALA A 75 3.46 -1.13 4.21
C ALA A 75 4.61 -1.90 3.56
N VAL A 76 4.30 -2.88 2.72
CA VAL A 76 5.30 -3.77 2.13
C VAL A 76 5.12 -3.80 0.63
N ASP A 77 6.14 -3.36 -0.10
CA ASP A 77 6.22 -3.51 -1.55
C ASP A 77 7.59 -4.04 -1.98
N ILE A 78 7.61 -4.76 -3.10
CA ILE A 78 8.83 -5.26 -3.72
C ILE A 78 9.46 -4.22 -4.64
N HIS A 79 8.68 -3.24 -5.10
CA HIS A 79 9.10 -2.11 -5.91
C HIS A 79 9.78 -1.08 -5.01
N ARG A 80 10.93 -0.56 -5.46
CA ARG A 80 11.80 0.31 -4.64
C ARG A 80 11.58 1.80 -4.87
N LEU A 81 10.78 2.15 -5.88
CA LEU A 81 10.52 3.52 -6.31
C LEU A 81 9.21 4.06 -5.70
#